data_AF-A0A6C1E3V4-F1
#
_entry.id   AF-A0A6C1E3V4-F1
#
_cell.length_a   1.000
_cell.length_b   1.000
_cell.length_c   1.000
_cell.angle_alpha   90.00
_cell.angle_beta   90.00
_cell.angle_gamma   90.00
#
_symmetry.space_group_name_H-M   'P 1'
#
loop_
_entity.id
_entity.type
_entity.pdbx_description
1 polymer ?
#
loop_
_entity_poly.entity_id
_entity_poly.type
_entity_poly.pdbx_seq_one_letter_code
_entity_poly.pdbx_strand_id
1 'polypeptide(L)'
;MSTIPPEIINWTILNEIISMDDDDSDFSKSLIIQFIDQAQTTFAQMQRQLDGDKNLTELDNLGHFLKGSSAALGLQRIAWVCERIQNLGRKMEHFFPNKVELINTLSNKSVINGIDINEDDEEMKIQADNTHADSIFLILIAKALNQARLEFKLARIELSKYYNTDL
;
A
#
# COMPACT_ATOMS: atom_id res chain seq x y z
N MET A 1 -0.35 18.45 -4.35
CA MET A 1 -0.32 16.99 -4.14
C MET A 1 1.00 16.64 -3.49
N SER A 2 0.99 15.86 -2.42
CA SER A 2 2.20 15.34 -1.78
C SER A 2 2.84 14.28 -2.66
N THR A 3 4.14 14.38 -2.90
CA THR A 3 4.93 13.36 -3.61
C THR A 3 5.09 12.13 -2.74
N ILE A 4 5.10 10.93 -3.35
CA ILE A 4 5.39 9.69 -2.64
C ILE A 4 6.81 9.75 -2.03
N PRO A 5 7.03 9.26 -0.78
CA PRO A 5 8.37 9.22 -0.19
C PRO A 5 9.33 8.34 -1.00
N PRO A 6 10.62 8.71 -1.13
CA PRO A 6 11.58 7.93 -1.93
C PRO A 6 12.00 6.63 -1.25
N GLU A 7 12.06 6.60 0.08
CA GLU A 7 12.41 5.41 0.86
C GLU A 7 11.18 4.56 1.16
N ILE A 8 11.30 3.23 1.12
CA ILE A 8 10.21 2.29 1.47
C ILE A 8 9.91 2.35 2.97
N ILE A 9 10.95 2.35 3.80
CA ILE A 9 10.88 2.35 5.26
C ILE A 9 11.41 3.68 5.79
N ASN A 10 10.63 4.33 6.64
CA ASN A 10 11.11 5.38 7.51
C ASN A 10 11.80 4.75 8.71
N TRP A 11 13.13 4.62 8.63
CA TRP A 11 13.93 4.03 9.68
C TRP A 11 13.89 4.80 10.99
N THR A 12 13.60 6.11 11.00
CA THR A 12 13.41 6.83 12.26
C THR A 12 12.23 6.26 13.04
N ILE A 13 11.09 6.04 12.39
CA ILE A 13 9.89 5.47 13.02
C ILE A 13 10.11 4.00 13.38
N LEU A 14 10.62 3.19 12.44
CA LEU A 14 10.80 1.77 12.70
C LEU A 14 11.86 1.51 13.79
N ASN A 15 12.92 2.32 13.86
CA ASN A 15 13.93 2.19 14.92
C ASN A 15 13.40 2.55 16.31
N GLU A 16 12.42 3.45 16.43
CA GLU A 16 11.75 3.69 17.71
C GLU A 16 11.05 2.43 18.20
N ILE A 17 10.40 1.68 17.30
CA ILE A 17 9.75 0.40 17.63
C ILE A 17 10.78 -0.68 17.93
N ILE A 18 11.82 -0.81 17.12
CA ILE A 18 12.93 -1.75 17.35
C ILE A 18 13.61 -1.45 18.69
N SER A 19 13.71 -0.19 19.10
CA SER A 19 14.32 0.17 20.40
C SER A 19 13.52 -0.30 21.61
N MET A 20 12.28 -0.75 21.40
CA MET A 20 11.44 -1.40 22.42
C MET A 20 11.65 -2.93 22.45
N ASP A 21 12.43 -3.49 21.53
CA ASP A 21 12.88 -4.87 21.65
C ASP A 21 13.85 -4.98 22.84
N ASP A 22 13.70 -6.03 23.65
CA ASP A 22 14.61 -6.32 24.77
C ASP A 22 15.91 -6.98 24.21
N ASP A 23 16.14 -8.26 24.48
CA ASP A 23 17.31 -9.01 23.99
C ASP A 23 17.08 -9.61 22.58
N ASP A 24 15.82 -9.78 22.17
CA ASP A 24 15.41 -10.41 20.90
C ASP A 24 14.43 -9.53 20.11
N SER A 25 14.44 -9.66 18.78
CA SER A 25 13.59 -8.86 17.86
C SER A 25 12.10 -9.23 17.85
N ASP A 26 11.60 -9.94 18.86
CA ASP A 26 10.30 -10.58 18.85
C ASP A 26 9.14 -9.58 18.86
N PHE A 27 9.27 -8.48 19.60
CA PHE A 27 8.21 -7.49 19.71
C PHE A 27 8.00 -6.77 18.36
N SER A 28 9.04 -6.13 17.82
CA SER A 28 8.96 -5.42 16.54
C SER A 28 8.57 -6.37 15.40
N LYS A 29 9.14 -7.57 15.34
CA LYS A 29 8.80 -8.59 14.34
C LYS A 29 7.35 -9.03 14.43
N SER A 30 6.82 -9.21 15.65
CA SER A 30 5.41 -9.59 15.84
C SER A 30 4.44 -8.53 15.31
N LEU A 31 4.78 -7.24 15.46
CA LEU A 31 3.98 -6.13 14.91
C LEU A 31 4.02 -6.13 13.38
N ILE A 32 5.17 -6.42 12.78
CA ILE A 32 5.32 -6.57 11.33
C ILE A 32 4.47 -7.73 10.80
N ILE A 33 4.51 -8.90 11.45
CA ILE A 33 3.71 -10.07 11.05
C ILE A 33 2.21 -9.75 11.15
N GLN A 34 1.77 -9.12 12.25
CA GLN A 34 0.37 -8.70 12.40
C GLN A 34 -0.05 -7.70 11.32
N PHE A 35 0.83 -6.77 10.93
CA PHE A 35 0.57 -5.86 9.83
C PHE A 35 0.48 -6.57 8.48
N ILE A 36 1.32 -7.57 8.22
CA ILE A 36 1.29 -8.36 6.97
C ILE A 36 -0.09 -9.02 6.81
N ASP A 37 -0.58 -9.70 7.85
CA ASP A 37 -1.90 -10.35 7.85
C ASP A 37 -3.03 -9.32 7.66
N GLN A 38 -2.92 -8.17 8.35
CA GLN A 38 -3.88 -7.09 8.24
C GLN A 38 -3.92 -6.49 6.83
N ALA A 39 -2.76 -6.26 6.21
CA ALA A 39 -2.64 -5.70 4.86
C ALA A 39 -3.24 -6.65 3.81
N GLN A 40 -2.91 -7.94 3.87
CA GLN A 40 -3.48 -8.96 2.98
C GLN A 40 -5.00 -9.01 3.09
N THR A 41 -5.53 -9.04 4.30
CA THR A 41 -6.97 -9.02 4.56
C THR A 41 -7.63 -7.76 3.99
N THR A 42 -7.01 -6.61 4.21
CA THR A 42 -7.53 -5.32 3.74
C THR A 42 -7.52 -5.23 2.21
N PHE A 43 -6.46 -5.68 1.55
CA PHE A 43 -6.40 -5.70 0.08
C PHE A 43 -7.45 -6.63 -0.53
N ALA A 44 -7.71 -7.78 0.08
CA ALA A 44 -8.78 -8.68 -0.36
C ALA A 44 -10.17 -8.04 -0.20
N GLN A 45 -10.41 -7.31 0.90
CA GLN A 45 -11.66 -6.57 1.11
C GLN A 45 -11.83 -5.44 0.10
N MET A 46 -10.77 -4.67 -0.18
CA MET A 46 -10.79 -3.63 -1.21
C MET A 46 -11.09 -4.22 -2.59
N GLN A 47 -10.44 -5.33 -2.96
CA GLN A 47 -10.70 -6.02 -4.22
C GLN A 47 -12.15 -6.49 -4.33
N ARG A 48 -12.69 -7.08 -3.26
CA ARG A 48 -14.09 -7.49 -3.19
C ARG A 48 -15.06 -6.32 -3.38
N GLN A 49 -14.75 -5.16 -2.81
CA GLN A 49 -15.55 -3.94 -3.02
C GLN A 49 -15.49 -3.50 -4.49
N LEU A 50 -14.31 -3.50 -5.12
CA LEU A 50 -14.15 -3.12 -6.53
C LEU A 50 -14.89 -4.05 -7.49
N ASP A 51 -14.89 -5.36 -7.22
CA ASP A 51 -15.57 -6.36 -8.04
C ASP A 51 -17.09 -6.39 -7.81
N GLY A 52 -17.52 -6.17 -6.56
CA GLY A 52 -18.92 -6.27 -6.12
C GLY A 52 -19.64 -4.92 -6.04
N ASP A 53 -19.93 -4.51 -4.80
CA ASP A 53 -20.83 -3.39 -4.43
C ASP A 53 -20.30 -2.02 -4.85
N LYS A 54 -18.99 -1.89 -5.07
CA LYS A 54 -18.32 -0.66 -5.51
C LYS A 54 -18.56 0.52 -4.56
N ASN A 55 -18.61 0.24 -3.26
CA ASN A 55 -18.87 1.27 -2.25
C ASN A 55 -17.60 2.11 -1.99
N LEU A 56 -17.60 3.35 -2.47
CA LEU A 56 -16.50 4.30 -2.29
C LEU A 56 -16.23 4.67 -0.82
N THR A 57 -17.27 4.69 0.02
CA THR A 57 -17.12 4.96 1.46
C THR A 57 -16.41 3.82 2.16
N GLU A 58 -16.70 2.56 1.80
CA GLU A 58 -15.95 1.41 2.34
C GLU A 58 -14.50 1.41 1.86
N LEU A 59 -14.25 1.76 0.60
CA LEU A 59 -12.88 1.91 0.08
C LEU A 59 -12.10 3.03 0.80
N ASP A 60 -12.75 4.17 1.12
CA ASP A 60 -12.19 5.23 1.97
C ASP A 60 -11.82 4.68 3.35
N ASN A 61 -12.75 4.01 4.03
CA ASN A 61 -12.54 3.45 5.37
C ASN A 61 -11.39 2.44 5.40
N LEU A 62 -11.32 1.53 4.43
CA LEU A 62 -10.23 0.56 4.30
C LEU A 62 -8.89 1.25 4.05
N GLY A 63 -8.86 2.28 3.19
CA GLY A 63 -7.67 3.10 2.95
C GLY A 63 -7.21 3.84 4.21
N HIS A 64 -8.14 4.44 4.95
CA HIS A 64 -7.85 5.11 6.22
C HIS A 64 -7.24 4.16 7.26
N PHE A 65 -7.85 2.98 7.42
CA PHE A 65 -7.42 1.97 8.36
C PHE A 65 -5.97 1.52 8.08
N LEU A 66 -5.68 1.11 6.85
CA LEU A 66 -4.35 0.60 6.51
C LEU A 66 -3.30 1.71 6.45
N LYS A 67 -3.69 2.96 6.13
CA LYS A 67 -2.83 4.14 6.27
C LYS A 67 -2.33 4.30 7.71
N GLY A 68 -3.22 4.18 8.70
CA GLY A 68 -2.87 4.31 10.11
C GLY A 68 -1.83 3.28 10.54
N SER A 69 -2.10 2.00 10.27
CA SER A 69 -1.20 0.91 10.67
C SER A 69 0.15 0.94 9.95
N SER A 70 0.16 1.20 8.63
CA SER A 70 1.42 1.30 7.87
C SER A 70 2.27 2.50 8.29
N ALA A 71 1.64 3.65 8.56
CA ALA A 71 2.35 4.84 9.03
C ALA A 71 2.99 4.63 10.41
N ALA A 72 2.29 3.96 11.33
CA ALA A 72 2.80 3.64 12.65
C ALA A 72 4.08 2.77 12.60
N LEU A 73 4.22 1.91 11.59
CA LEU A 73 5.39 1.04 11.38
C LEU A 73 6.47 1.65 10.45
N GLY A 74 6.32 2.92 10.07
CA GLY A 74 7.27 3.57 9.17
C GLY A 74 7.17 3.12 7.71
N LEU A 75 6.14 2.36 7.32
CA LEU A 75 5.92 1.86 5.95
C LEU A 75 5.28 2.95 5.07
N GLN A 76 6.01 4.04 4.92
CA GLN A 76 5.51 5.34 4.46
C GLN A 76 5.02 5.36 3.02
N ARG A 77 5.53 4.48 2.14
CA ARG A 77 5.04 4.38 0.75
C ARG A 77 3.67 3.72 0.69
N ILE A 78 3.45 2.66 1.48
CA ILE A 78 2.13 2.04 1.64
C ILE A 78 1.14 3.06 2.22
N ALA A 79 1.55 3.77 3.28
CA ALA A 79 0.72 4.80 3.90
C ALA A 79 0.33 5.92 2.92
N TRP A 80 1.26 6.35 2.06
CA TRP A 80 0.98 7.34 1.02
C TRP A 80 -0.04 6.83 0.01
N VAL A 81 0.10 5.60 -0.50
CA VAL A 81 -0.88 5.03 -1.44
C VAL A 81 -2.26 4.86 -0.80
N CYS A 82 -2.30 4.42 0.47
CA CYS A 82 -3.55 4.29 1.22
C CYS A 82 -4.26 5.65 1.44
N GLU A 83 -3.50 6.74 1.63
CA GLU A 83 -4.05 8.09 1.64
C GLU A 83 -4.67 8.49 0.29
N ARG A 84 -4.06 8.07 -0.83
CA ARG A 84 -4.64 8.32 -2.16
C ARG A 84 -5.95 7.53 -2.33
N ILE A 85 -5.99 6.26 -1.94
CA ILE A 85 -7.23 5.46 -1.94
C ILE A 85 -8.31 6.15 -1.10
N GLN A 86 -7.96 6.62 0.10
CA GLN A 86 -8.83 7.39 0.98
C GLN A 86 -9.44 8.60 0.28
N ASN A 87 -8.59 9.44 -0.32
CA ASN A 87 -9.03 10.69 -0.96
C ASN A 87 -9.79 10.46 -2.27
N LEU A 88 -9.46 9.40 -3.03
CA LEU A 88 -10.22 8.97 -4.20
C LEU A 88 -11.63 8.50 -3.79
N GLY A 89 -11.75 7.71 -2.70
CA GLY A 89 -13.03 7.29 -2.15
C GLY A 89 -13.91 8.48 -1.71
N ARG A 90 -13.27 9.53 -1.21
CA ARG A 90 -13.91 10.82 -0.85
C ARG A 90 -14.15 11.77 -2.04
N LYS A 91 -13.72 11.39 -3.25
CA LYS A 91 -13.79 12.23 -4.46
C LYS A 91 -13.04 13.57 -4.31
N MET A 92 -12.01 13.61 -3.47
CA MET A 92 -11.16 14.79 -3.26
C MET A 92 -9.97 14.81 -4.22
N GLU A 93 -9.62 13.66 -4.81
CA GLU A 93 -8.58 13.51 -5.82
C GLU A 93 -9.15 12.86 -7.08
N HIS A 94 -8.62 13.23 -8.23
CA HIS A 94 -9.12 12.81 -9.55
C HIS A 94 -8.01 12.23 -10.42
N PHE A 95 -6.88 11.88 -9.82
CA PHE A 95 -5.68 11.40 -10.51
C PHE A 95 -4.89 10.48 -9.60
N PHE A 96 -4.33 9.42 -10.19
CA PHE A 96 -3.35 8.56 -9.55
C PHE A 96 -2.18 8.31 -10.53
N PRO A 97 -0.91 8.54 -10.13
CA PRO A 97 0.25 8.38 -11.02
C PRO A 97 0.38 6.98 -11.60
N ASN A 98 1.14 6.85 -12.70
CA ASN A 98 1.44 5.52 -13.25
C ASN A 98 2.47 4.78 -12.41
N LYS A 99 2.41 3.44 -12.41
CA LYS A 99 3.34 2.57 -11.67
C LYS A 99 4.81 2.90 -11.96
N VAL A 100 5.17 3.10 -13.23
CA VAL A 100 6.53 3.47 -13.65
C VAL A 100 6.98 4.81 -13.05
N GLU A 101 6.09 5.80 -12.97
CA GLU A 101 6.40 7.09 -12.35
C GLU A 101 6.70 6.93 -10.86
N LEU A 102 5.91 6.13 -10.15
CA LEU A 102 6.08 5.88 -8.72
C LEU A 102 7.31 5.04 -8.39
N ILE A 103 7.65 4.06 -9.23
CA ILE A 103 8.87 3.25 -9.10
C ILE A 103 10.10 4.12 -9.32
N ASN A 104 10.04 5.06 -10.27
CA ASN A 104 11.17 5.93 -10.57
C ASN A 104 11.57 6.86 -9.42
N THR A 105 10.71 7.05 -8.43
CA THR A 105 11.00 7.83 -7.22
C THR A 105 11.74 7.04 -6.14
N LEU A 106 11.89 5.71 -6.27
CA LEU A 106 12.59 4.89 -5.28
C LEU A 106 14.05 5.36 -5.16
N SER A 107 14.50 5.55 -3.92
CA SER A 107 15.89 5.84 -3.59
C SER A 107 16.81 4.69 -4.01
N ASN A 108 16.43 3.46 -3.67
CA ASN A 108 17.11 2.23 -4.04
C ASN A 108 16.34 1.49 -5.14
N LYS A 109 16.75 1.69 -6.40
CA LYS A 109 16.16 0.98 -7.54
C LYS A 109 16.62 -0.48 -7.66
N SER A 110 17.60 -0.93 -6.88
CA SER A 110 18.02 -2.34 -6.95
C SER A 110 16.97 -3.28 -6.35
N VAL A 111 16.07 -2.76 -5.49
CA VAL A 111 15.03 -3.56 -4.82
C VAL A 111 14.05 -4.18 -5.81
N ILE A 112 13.88 -3.60 -7.00
CA ILE A 112 13.00 -4.11 -8.07
C ILE A 112 13.74 -5.04 -9.05
N ASN A 113 15.05 -5.23 -8.91
CA ASN A 113 15.81 -6.07 -9.84
C ASN A 113 15.39 -7.53 -9.67
N GLY A 114 14.94 -8.15 -10.75
CA GLY A 114 14.50 -9.55 -10.74
C GLY A 114 13.10 -9.78 -10.19
N ILE A 115 12.33 -8.71 -9.98
CA ILE A 115 10.91 -8.78 -9.60
C ILE A 115 10.05 -8.42 -10.80
N ASP A 116 9.01 -9.21 -11.07
CA ASP A 116 7.93 -8.75 -11.93
C ASP A 116 7.04 -7.78 -11.14
N ILE A 117 7.11 -6.50 -11.51
CA ILE A 117 6.38 -5.41 -10.86
C ILE A 117 4.86 -5.48 -11.09
N ASN A 118 4.38 -6.38 -11.95
CA ASN A 118 2.96 -6.60 -12.23
C ASN A 118 2.48 -7.99 -11.78
N GLU A 119 3.31 -8.76 -11.06
CA GLU A 119 2.96 -10.14 -10.63
C GLU A 119 1.65 -10.18 -9.82
N ASP A 120 1.43 -9.19 -8.96
CA ASP A 120 0.28 -9.10 -8.06
C ASP A 120 -0.84 -8.19 -8.60
N ASP A 121 -0.79 -7.81 -9.89
CA ASP A 121 -1.83 -6.98 -10.48
C ASP A 121 -3.11 -7.77 -10.70
N GLU A 122 -4.23 -7.21 -10.25
CA GLU A 122 -5.56 -7.71 -10.59
C GLU A 122 -6.10 -6.93 -11.78
N GLU A 123 -6.79 -7.64 -12.68
CA GLU A 123 -7.40 -7.05 -13.86
C GLU A 123 -8.60 -6.18 -13.48
N MET A 124 -8.67 -4.97 -14.05
CA MET A 124 -9.80 -4.07 -13.85
C MET A 124 -11.03 -4.53 -14.65
N LYS A 125 -12.07 -4.95 -13.94
CA LYS A 125 -13.37 -5.36 -14.55
C LYS A 125 -14.37 -4.21 -14.71
N ILE A 126 -14.02 -3.00 -14.28
CA ILE A 126 -14.90 -1.83 -14.31
C ILE A 126 -14.84 -1.20 -15.70
N GLN A 127 -15.96 -1.23 -16.43
CA GLN A 127 -16.10 -0.50 -17.69
C GLN A 127 -16.37 0.98 -17.39
N ALA A 128 -15.66 1.87 -18.08
CA ALA A 128 -15.95 3.29 -18.04
C ALA A 128 -17.32 3.53 -18.67
N ASP A 129 -18.35 3.62 -17.83
CA ASP A 129 -19.68 4.05 -18.26
C ASP A 129 -19.80 5.56 -18.05
N ASN A 130 -20.02 6.29 -19.14
CA ASN A 130 -20.22 7.76 -19.15
C ASN A 130 -21.40 8.21 -18.27
N THR A 131 -22.23 7.27 -17.79
CA THR A 131 -23.42 7.54 -16.99
C THR A 131 -23.17 7.52 -15.47
N HIS A 132 -22.02 7.04 -15.00
CA HIS A 132 -21.69 7.00 -13.56
C HIS A 132 -20.41 7.76 -13.26
N ALA A 133 -20.56 8.95 -12.69
CA ALA A 133 -19.47 9.81 -12.23
C ALA A 133 -18.49 9.09 -11.28
N ASP A 134 -18.92 7.99 -10.67
CA ASP A 134 -18.16 7.22 -9.69
C ASP A 134 -17.20 6.21 -10.33
N SER A 135 -17.43 5.86 -11.60
CA SER A 135 -16.60 4.88 -12.34
C SER A 135 -15.13 5.29 -12.42
N ILE A 136 -14.85 6.58 -12.61
CA ILE A 136 -13.48 7.10 -12.68
C ILE A 136 -12.74 6.92 -11.34
N PHE A 137 -13.41 7.12 -10.20
CA PHE A 137 -12.78 6.95 -8.89
C PHE A 137 -12.50 5.49 -8.60
N LEU A 138 -13.42 4.58 -8.97
CA LEU A 138 -13.22 3.15 -8.83
C LEU A 138 -12.06 2.64 -9.68
N ILE A 139 -11.94 3.15 -10.92
CA ILE A 139 -10.79 2.87 -11.81
C ILE A 139 -9.48 3.33 -11.16
N LEU A 140 -9.44 4.55 -10.64
CA LEU A 140 -8.24 5.09 -9.98
C LEU A 140 -7.90 4.36 -8.68
N ILE A 141 -8.91 3.93 -7.91
CA ILE A 141 -8.71 3.12 -6.70
C ILE A 141 -8.17 1.74 -7.05
N ALA A 142 -8.67 1.09 -8.11
CA ALA A 142 -8.14 -0.19 -8.57
C ALA A 142 -6.65 -0.07 -8.98
N LYS A 143 -6.31 1.00 -9.70
CA LYS A 143 -4.91 1.32 -10.04
C LYS A 143 -4.06 1.55 -8.78
N ALA A 144 -4.59 2.27 -7.79
CA ALA A 144 -3.92 2.50 -6.52
C ALA A 144 -3.76 1.22 -5.69
N LEU A 145 -4.73 0.30 -5.73
CA LEU A 145 -4.65 -1.00 -5.06
C LEU A 145 -3.54 -1.88 -5.65
N ASN A 146 -3.43 -1.93 -6.98
CA ASN A 146 -2.30 -2.61 -7.64
C ASN A 146 -0.95 -2.00 -7.25
N GLN A 147 -0.87 -0.67 -7.13
CA GLN A 147 0.34 -0.04 -6.57
C GLN A 147 0.56 -0.43 -5.10
N ALA A 148 -0.47 -0.47 -4.26
CA ALA A 148 -0.34 -0.82 -2.85
C ALA A 148 0.20 -2.25 -2.65
N ARG A 149 -0.21 -3.20 -3.50
CA ARG A 149 0.32 -4.58 -3.52
C ARG A 149 1.81 -4.60 -3.86
N LEU A 150 2.24 -3.82 -4.84
CA LEU A 150 3.66 -3.69 -5.17
C LEU A 150 4.44 -3.08 -3.98
N GLU A 151 3.99 -1.95 -3.42
CA GLU A 151 4.67 -1.33 -2.27
C GLU A 151 4.72 -2.26 -1.05
N PHE A 152 3.68 -3.07 -0.85
CA PHE A 152 3.64 -4.11 0.19
C PHE A 152 4.70 -5.18 -0.03
N LYS A 153 4.85 -5.68 -1.27
CA LYS A 153 5.90 -6.63 -1.64
C LYS A 153 7.30 -6.05 -1.42
N LEU A 154 7.53 -4.81 -1.84
CA LEU A 154 8.81 -4.14 -1.63
C LEU A 154 9.14 -3.95 -0.14
N ALA A 155 8.14 -3.59 0.67
CA ALA A 155 8.29 -3.52 2.12
C ALA A 155 8.65 -4.88 2.73
N ARG A 156 7.96 -5.96 2.33
CA ARG A 156 8.27 -7.33 2.79
C ARG A 156 9.69 -7.75 2.45
N ILE A 157 10.21 -7.39 1.28
CA ILE A 157 11.60 -7.69 0.89
C ILE A 157 12.61 -6.97 1.77
N GLU A 158 12.43 -5.66 1.99
CA GLU A 158 13.33 -4.88 2.85
C GLU A 158 13.26 -5.33 4.33
N LEU A 159 12.06 -5.64 4.83
CA LEU A 159 11.86 -6.17 6.18
C LEU A 159 12.46 -7.58 6.33
N SER A 160 12.28 -8.46 5.33
CA SER A 160 12.85 -9.81 5.34
C SER A 160 14.38 -9.77 5.38
N LYS A 161 14.97 -8.82 4.65
CA LYS A 161 16.41 -8.56 4.69
C LYS A 161 16.87 -8.08 6.07
N TYR A 162 16.09 -7.21 6.73
CA TYR A 162 16.40 -6.71 8.07
C TYR A 162 16.30 -7.80 9.14
N TYR A 163 15.19 -8.55 9.16
CA TYR A 163 14.95 -9.62 10.15
C TYR A 163 15.64 -10.95 9.82
N ASN A 164 16.37 -11.02 8.69
CA ASN A 164 17.07 -12.20 8.19
C ASN A 164 16.16 -13.46 8.14
N THR A 165 14.91 -13.27 7.71
CA THR A 165 13.90 -14.33 7.59
C THR A 165 12.86 -13.91 6.54
N ASP A 166 12.17 -14.87 5.92
CA ASP A 166 11.09 -14.55 4.99
C ASP A 166 9.84 -14.14 5.79
N LEU A 167 9.35 -12.92 5.53
CA LEU A 167 8.18 -12.31 6.16
C LEU A 167 7.10 -12.08 5.12
#